data_AF-A0A016TTW8-F1
#
_entry.id   AF-A0A016TTW8-F1
#
_cell.length_a   1.000
_cell.length_b   1.000
_cell.length_c   1.000
_cell.angle_alpha   90.00
_cell.angle_beta   90.00
_cell.angle_gamma   90.00
#
_symmetry.space_group_name_H-M   'P 1'
#
loop_
_entity.id
_entity.type
_entity.pdbx_description
1 polymer ?
#
loop_
_entity_poly.entity_id
_entity_poly.type
_entity_poly.pdbx_seq_one_letter_code
_entity_poly.pdbx_strand_id
1 'polypeptide(L)'
;MSIVLEVFLMSGRALFAAWPRYRISIAMIYRICDAVMRRQTSTSSSDRRVHQPSSHLRSMMSVITAVLVAVGTILNFIVQGFKRMHRGYAKYQVIKYHHVPCSPLTAHRLSIMRKKILVLDLDETLIHSHHDGVIRPMVKPGTPSDFTIKVVIDRHPVRFSVHARPHVDYFLSVVSQWFDLVVFTASMEVYGTHVADKLDNGRGILNRRFVSYIYYQ
;
A
#
# COMPACT_ATOMS: atom_id res chain seq x y z
N MET A 1 -19.87 -41.77 4.92
CA MET A 1 -19.36 -40.66 5.76
C MET A 1 -17.95 -40.96 6.26
N SER A 2 -17.07 -41.32 5.33
CA SER A 2 -15.61 -41.25 5.48
C SER A 2 -15.14 -40.00 4.71
N ILE A 3 -14.02 -39.39 5.11
CA ILE A 3 -13.21 -38.35 4.40
C ILE A 3 -13.05 -36.96 5.10
N VAL A 4 -13.68 -36.63 6.24
CA VAL A 4 -13.52 -35.26 6.80
C VAL A 4 -12.65 -35.15 8.06
N LEU A 5 -11.92 -36.18 8.48
CA LEU A 5 -11.09 -36.09 9.71
C LEU A 5 -9.59 -36.42 9.56
N GLU A 6 -9.05 -36.45 8.34
CA GLU A 6 -7.66 -36.90 8.13
C GLU A 6 -6.78 -35.94 7.29
N VAL A 7 -6.96 -34.61 7.44
CA VAL A 7 -6.06 -33.63 6.79
C VAL A 7 -5.45 -32.60 7.75
N PHE A 8 -5.84 -32.56 9.03
CA PHE A 8 -5.28 -31.56 9.96
C PHE A 8 -4.08 -32.03 10.79
N LEU A 9 -3.55 -33.24 10.57
CA LEU A 9 -2.43 -33.78 11.35
C LEU A 9 -1.06 -33.80 10.67
N MET A 10 -0.90 -33.29 9.44
CA MET A 10 0.39 -33.33 8.73
C MET A 10 0.79 -32.00 8.09
N SER A 11 1.01 -30.96 8.90
CA SER A 11 1.88 -29.83 8.49
C SER A 11 2.54 -29.08 9.65
N GLY A 12 2.66 -29.72 10.82
CA GLY A 12 3.39 -29.17 11.96
C GLY A 12 4.88 -29.52 11.91
N ARG A 13 5.65 -29.06 10.91
CA ARG A 13 7.14 -29.08 10.90
C ARG A 13 7.74 -28.47 9.62
N ALA A 14 7.65 -27.15 9.43
CA ALA A 14 8.52 -26.42 8.49
C ALA A 14 8.45 -24.88 8.58
N LEU A 15 8.17 -24.28 9.75
CA LEU A 15 8.22 -22.81 9.91
C LEU A 15 8.99 -22.42 11.18
N PHE A 16 10.19 -22.97 11.31
CA PHE A 16 11.23 -22.48 12.22
C PHE A 16 12.43 -22.03 11.40
N ALA A 17 12.26 -20.98 10.60
CA ALA A 17 13.38 -20.24 10.05
C ALA A 17 12.98 -18.78 9.85
N ALA A 18 13.74 -17.89 10.48
CA ALA A 18 13.72 -16.44 10.37
C ALA A 18 12.51 -15.67 10.94
N TRP A 19 12.64 -15.14 12.16
CA TRP A 19 12.67 -13.68 12.39
C TRP A 19 12.87 -13.29 13.88
N PRO A 20 13.38 -12.08 14.18
CA PRO A 20 14.23 -11.81 15.31
C PRO A 20 13.42 -11.11 16.40
N ARG A 21 13.84 -11.38 17.63
CA ARG A 21 13.79 -10.54 18.83
C ARG A 21 12.58 -9.59 18.98
N TYR A 22 11.79 -9.89 20.02
CA TYR A 22 10.75 -9.06 20.65
C TYR A 22 9.33 -9.15 20.05
N ARG A 23 8.76 -10.36 20.06
CA ARG A 23 7.30 -10.52 20.23
C ARG A 23 7.05 -11.38 21.46
N ILE A 24 6.49 -10.79 22.51
CA ILE A 24 5.78 -11.58 23.52
C ILE A 24 4.53 -12.10 22.81
N SER A 25 4.64 -13.30 22.24
CA SER A 25 3.49 -14.00 21.64
C SER A 25 2.43 -14.20 22.71
N ILE A 26 1.14 -14.20 22.35
CA ILE A 26 0.06 -14.64 23.25
C ILE A 26 0.38 -16.04 23.82
N ALA A 27 1.04 -16.90 23.03
CA ALA A 27 1.56 -18.19 23.51
C ALA A 27 2.65 -18.06 24.59
N MET A 28 3.44 -16.98 24.59
CA MET A 28 4.42 -16.67 25.65
C MET A 28 3.71 -16.18 26.92
N ILE A 29 2.66 -15.36 26.80
CA ILE A 29 1.82 -14.95 27.95
C ILE A 29 1.11 -16.16 28.55
N TYR A 30 0.52 -17.02 27.71
CA TYR A 30 -0.06 -18.29 28.17
C TYR A 30 1.00 -19.18 28.79
N ARG A 31 2.21 -19.30 28.22
CA ARG A 31 3.29 -20.08 28.84
C ARG A 31 3.80 -19.50 30.14
N ILE A 32 3.80 -18.19 30.32
CA ILE A 32 4.12 -17.53 31.59
C ILE A 32 3.00 -17.77 32.61
N CYS A 33 1.73 -17.57 32.24
CA CYS A 33 0.59 -17.88 33.12
C CYS A 33 0.56 -19.36 33.51
N ASP A 34 0.79 -20.26 32.56
CA ASP A 34 0.77 -21.70 32.77
C ASP A 34 2.03 -22.18 33.52
N ALA A 35 3.17 -21.49 33.40
CA ALA A 35 4.34 -21.70 34.24
C ALA A 35 4.14 -21.18 35.67
N VAL A 36 3.48 -20.03 35.84
CA VAL A 36 3.12 -19.46 37.15
C VAL A 36 2.08 -20.34 37.85
N MET A 37 1.10 -20.87 37.13
CA MET A 37 0.07 -21.79 37.65
C MET A 37 0.66 -23.16 37.98
N ARG A 38 1.53 -23.73 37.13
CA ARG A 38 2.20 -25.02 37.44
C ARG A 38 3.18 -24.93 38.60
N ARG A 39 3.77 -23.75 38.86
CA ARG A 39 4.63 -23.54 40.04
C ARG A 39 3.85 -23.57 41.35
N GLN A 40 2.52 -23.44 41.33
CA GLN A 40 1.66 -23.60 42.51
C GLN A 40 1.23 -25.07 42.75
N THR A 41 1.36 -25.96 41.76
CA THR A 41 0.86 -27.34 41.86
C THR A 41 1.94 -28.41 42.09
N SER A 42 3.23 -28.07 42.04
CA SER A 42 4.33 -29.07 42.08
C SER A 42 5.28 -28.97 43.29
N THR A 43 4.89 -28.33 44.39
CA THR A 43 5.65 -28.36 45.65
C THR A 43 4.83 -28.97 46.78
N SER A 44 4.68 -30.29 46.77
CA SER A 44 4.76 -31.10 47.99
C SER A 44 6.21 -31.56 48.07
N SER A 45 7.01 -31.27 49.07
CA SER A 45 6.78 -31.48 50.50
C SER A 45 7.93 -30.83 51.27
N SER A 46 7.67 -30.41 52.50
CA SER A 46 8.60 -29.86 53.52
C SER A 46 8.62 -28.33 53.63
N ASP A 47 7.86 -27.87 54.63
CA ASP A 47 8.16 -26.72 55.48
C ASP A 47 8.28 -25.31 54.86
N ARG A 48 7.12 -24.66 54.73
CA ARG A 48 6.89 -23.27 55.13
C ARG A 48 5.39 -23.02 55.14
N ARG A 49 4.82 -22.55 56.27
CA ARG A 49 3.45 -22.01 56.33
C ARG A 49 3.32 -20.83 55.37
N VAL A 50 2.96 -21.11 54.13
CA VAL A 50 2.50 -20.08 53.20
C VAL A 50 1.02 -19.92 53.46
N HIS A 51 0.62 -18.75 53.98
CA HIS A 51 -0.77 -18.39 54.18
C HIS A 51 -1.53 -18.56 52.86
N GLN A 52 -2.38 -19.58 52.79
CA GLN A 52 -3.21 -19.83 51.63
C GLN A 52 -4.21 -18.67 51.55
N PRO A 53 -4.19 -17.85 50.50
CA PRO A 53 -5.00 -16.64 50.44
C PRO A 53 -6.48 -17.01 50.56
N SER A 54 -7.29 -16.21 51.25
CA SER A 54 -8.72 -16.48 51.44
C SER A 54 -9.42 -16.77 50.11
N SER A 55 -10.47 -17.59 50.12
CA SER A 55 -11.26 -17.93 48.91
C SER A 55 -11.70 -16.68 48.15
N HIS A 56 -12.04 -15.61 48.88
CA HIS A 56 -12.33 -14.28 48.35
C HIS A 56 -11.15 -13.68 47.58
N LEU A 57 -9.92 -13.73 48.12
CA LEU A 57 -8.76 -13.17 47.44
C LEU A 57 -8.42 -13.93 46.15
N ARG A 58 -8.60 -15.25 46.11
CA ARG A 58 -8.46 -16.04 44.86
C ARG A 58 -9.52 -15.68 43.82
N SER A 59 -10.76 -15.51 44.24
CA SER A 59 -11.85 -15.07 43.36
C SER A 59 -11.59 -13.67 42.82
N MET A 60 -11.15 -12.73 43.66
CA MET A 60 -10.76 -11.38 43.24
C MET A 60 -9.62 -11.40 42.22
N MET A 61 -8.57 -12.18 42.48
CA MET A 61 -7.43 -12.29 41.55
C MET A 61 -7.82 -12.92 40.21
N SER A 62 -8.76 -13.86 40.19
CA SER A 62 -9.31 -14.44 38.95
C SER A 62 -10.07 -13.40 38.14
N VAL A 63 -10.93 -12.61 38.79
CA VAL A 63 -11.68 -11.52 38.13
C VAL A 63 -10.73 -10.45 37.59
N ILE A 64 -9.74 -10.03 38.37
CA ILE A 64 -8.72 -9.07 37.92
C ILE A 64 -7.96 -9.61 36.70
N THR A 65 -7.55 -10.87 36.73
CA THR A 65 -6.84 -11.51 35.62
C THR A 65 -7.72 -11.58 34.37
N ALA A 66 -8.99 -11.95 34.51
CA ALA A 66 -9.94 -12.00 33.40
C ALA A 66 -10.17 -10.60 32.78
N VAL A 67 -10.28 -9.56 33.61
CA VAL A 67 -10.40 -8.17 33.16
C VAL A 67 -9.14 -7.72 32.41
N LEU A 68 -7.94 -8.01 32.94
CA LEU A 68 -6.68 -7.66 32.27
C LEU A 68 -6.51 -8.37 30.93
N VAL A 69 -6.92 -9.64 30.83
CA VAL A 69 -6.91 -10.39 29.56
C VAL A 69 -7.90 -9.78 28.57
N ALA A 70 -9.12 -9.45 29.00
CA ALA A 70 -10.13 -8.81 28.15
C ALA A 70 -9.66 -7.44 27.65
N VAL A 71 -9.07 -6.62 28.52
CA VAL A 71 -8.46 -5.34 28.11
C VAL A 71 -7.32 -5.58 27.13
N GLY A 72 -6.46 -6.56 27.38
CA GLY A 72 -5.35 -6.92 26.50
C GLY A 72 -5.78 -7.41 25.11
N THR A 73 -6.89 -8.15 25.00
CA THR A 73 -7.42 -8.58 23.70
C THR A 73 -8.04 -7.41 22.92
N ILE A 74 -8.78 -6.53 23.61
CA ILE A 74 -9.34 -5.31 23.02
C ILE A 74 -8.22 -4.39 22.50
N LEU A 75 -7.19 -4.13 23.32
CA LEU A 75 -6.03 -3.33 22.90
C LEU A 75 -5.30 -3.95 21.71
N ASN A 76 -5.16 -5.28 21.68
CA ASN A 76 -4.57 -5.97 20.54
C ASN A 76 -5.40 -5.82 19.26
N PHE A 77 -6.73 -5.88 19.36
CA PHE A 77 -7.62 -5.66 18.22
C PHE A 77 -7.49 -4.23 17.69
N ILE A 78 -7.48 -3.23 18.59
CA ILE A 78 -7.27 -1.82 18.25
C ILE A 78 -5.92 -1.63 17.54
N VAL A 79 -4.82 -2.12 18.12
CA VAL A 79 -3.48 -2.01 17.53
C VAL A 79 -3.41 -2.71 16.16
N GLN A 80 -4.05 -3.87 16.01
CA GLN A 80 -4.11 -4.55 14.72
C GLN A 80 -4.93 -3.78 13.69
N GLY A 81 -6.04 -3.15 14.10
CA GLY A 81 -6.83 -2.24 13.27
C GLY A 81 -5.99 -1.06 12.78
N PHE A 82 -5.31 -0.37 13.69
CA PHE A 82 -4.37 0.70 13.34
C PHE A 82 -3.25 0.21 12.42
N LYS A 83 -2.66 -0.96 12.67
CA LYS A 83 -1.64 -1.54 11.78
C LYS A 83 -2.17 -1.92 10.40
N ARG A 84 -3.44 -2.33 10.28
CA ARG A 84 -4.07 -2.59 8.98
C ARG A 84 -4.28 -1.28 8.24
N MET A 85 -4.83 -0.28 8.91
CA MET A 85 -5.06 1.06 8.35
C MET A 85 -3.74 1.71 7.93
N HIS A 86 -2.73 1.71 8.81
CA HIS A 86 -1.40 2.26 8.54
C HIS A 86 -0.71 1.54 7.37
N ARG A 87 -0.81 0.21 7.25
CA ARG A 87 -0.28 -0.52 6.08
C ARG A 87 -0.97 -0.12 4.77
N GLY A 88 -2.28 0.17 4.83
CA GLY A 88 -3.02 0.74 3.71
C GLY A 88 -2.41 2.07 3.26
N TYR A 89 -2.25 3.02 4.19
CA TYR A 89 -1.65 4.33 3.89
C TYR A 89 -0.19 4.26 3.47
N ALA A 90 0.62 3.43 4.13
CA ALA A 90 2.04 3.29 3.85
C ALA A 90 2.32 2.74 2.43
N LYS A 91 1.42 1.92 1.89
CA LYS A 91 1.56 1.40 0.52
C LYS A 91 1.52 2.50 -0.55
N TYR A 92 0.89 3.63 -0.26
CA TYR A 92 0.78 4.78 -1.17
C TYR A 92 1.80 5.88 -0.89
N GLN A 93 2.69 5.69 0.09
CA GLN A 93 3.78 6.63 0.35
C GLN A 93 4.84 6.49 -0.73
N VAL A 94 5.03 7.55 -1.51
CA VAL A 94 6.14 7.66 -2.46
C VAL A 94 7.44 7.72 -1.68
N ILE A 95 8.48 7.02 -2.12
CA ILE A 95 9.83 7.35 -1.69
C ILE A 95 10.14 8.76 -2.20
N LYS A 96 10.07 9.74 -1.29
CA LYS A 96 10.49 11.10 -1.58
C LYS A 96 11.99 11.17 -1.37
N TYR A 97 12.73 11.37 -2.46
CA TYR A 97 14.16 11.65 -2.35
C TYR A 97 14.34 13.08 -1.83
N HIS A 98 15.32 13.28 -0.94
CA HIS A 98 15.68 14.63 -0.51
C HIS A 98 16.14 15.42 -1.74
N HIS A 99 15.59 16.62 -1.93
CA HIS A 99 15.98 17.47 -3.04
C HIS A 99 17.41 17.98 -2.79
N VAL A 100 18.39 17.44 -3.53
CA VAL A 100 19.77 17.90 -3.45
C VAL A 100 19.94 19.03 -4.46
N PRO A 101 20.17 20.29 -4.01
CA PRO A 101 20.38 21.39 -4.94
C PRO A 101 21.66 21.17 -5.75
N CYS A 102 21.65 21.62 -7.01
CA CYS A 102 22.86 21.60 -7.82
C CYS A 102 23.93 22.52 -7.22
N SER A 103 25.20 22.13 -7.31
CA SER A 103 26.29 23.05 -6.98
C SER A 103 26.25 24.28 -7.90
N PRO A 104 26.68 25.46 -7.45
CA PRO A 104 26.61 26.69 -8.26
C PRO A 104 27.27 26.55 -9.65
N LEU A 105 28.42 25.86 -9.71
CA LEU A 105 29.11 25.56 -10.97
C LEU A 105 28.27 24.68 -11.91
N THR A 106 27.60 23.66 -11.36
CA THR A 106 26.74 22.77 -12.15
C THR A 106 25.49 23.51 -12.63
N ALA A 107 24.86 24.29 -11.75
CA ALA A 107 23.70 25.11 -12.11
C ALA A 107 24.05 26.10 -13.23
N HIS A 108 25.20 26.76 -13.16
CA HIS A 108 25.68 27.66 -14.20
C HIS A 108 25.97 26.94 -15.52
N ARG A 109 26.58 25.75 -15.48
CA ARG A 109 26.78 24.94 -16.70
C ARG A 109 25.44 24.53 -17.32
N LEU A 110 24.49 24.10 -16.50
CA LEU A 110 23.14 23.72 -16.95
C LEU A 110 22.33 24.91 -17.47
N SER A 111 22.57 26.14 -17.00
CA SER A 111 21.88 27.32 -17.54
C SER A 111 22.38 27.71 -18.93
N ILE A 112 23.62 27.38 -19.27
CA ILE A 112 24.19 27.65 -20.60
C ILE A 112 23.85 26.53 -21.59
N MET A 113 23.71 25.29 -21.10
CA MET A 113 23.38 24.15 -21.93
C MET A 113 21.88 24.02 -22.18
N ARG A 114 21.51 23.67 -23.42
CA ARG A 114 20.11 23.37 -23.74
C ARG A 114 19.67 22.09 -23.03
N LYS A 115 18.47 22.11 -22.41
CA LYS A 115 17.86 20.91 -21.84
C LYS A 115 17.71 19.82 -22.90
N LYS A 116 17.95 18.58 -22.50
CA LYS A 116 17.66 17.42 -23.36
C LYS A 116 16.15 17.26 -23.48
N ILE A 117 15.70 16.66 -24.58
CA ILE A 117 14.29 16.34 -24.81
C ILE A 117 14.01 14.96 -24.22
N LEU A 118 12.96 14.86 -23.40
CA LEU A 118 12.42 13.59 -22.93
C LEU A 118 11.07 13.37 -23.60
N VAL A 119 11.01 12.34 -24.46
CA VAL A 119 9.78 11.95 -25.14
C VAL A 119 9.00 10.99 -24.24
N LEU A 120 7.72 11.28 -24.02
CA LEU A 120 6.83 10.55 -23.12
C LEU A 120 5.63 10.01 -23.88
N ASP A 121 5.36 8.71 -23.74
CA ASP A 121 4.09 8.12 -24.15
C ASP A 121 3.02 8.29 -23.05
N LEU A 122 1.75 8.19 -23.39
CA LEU A 122 0.62 8.35 -22.48
C LEU A 122 0.06 7.00 -22.02
N ASP A 123 -0.56 6.26 -22.93
CA ASP A 123 -1.29 5.04 -22.63
C ASP A 123 -0.34 3.92 -22.20
N GLU A 124 -0.68 3.20 -21.14
CA GLU A 124 0.16 2.18 -20.49
C GLU A 124 1.51 2.69 -19.95
N THR A 125 1.79 3.99 -20.04
CA THR A 125 3.05 4.62 -19.57
C THR A 125 2.81 5.60 -18.42
N LEU A 126 2.02 6.65 -18.65
CA LEU A 126 1.65 7.66 -17.64
C LEU A 126 0.24 7.45 -17.11
N ILE A 127 -0.62 6.81 -17.90
CA ILE A 127 -2.01 6.54 -17.56
C ILE A 127 -2.41 5.13 -18.03
N HIS A 128 -3.53 4.65 -17.50
CA HIS A 128 -4.26 3.51 -18.04
C HIS A 128 -5.72 3.92 -18.24
N SER A 129 -6.29 3.65 -19.40
CA SER A 129 -7.69 4.00 -19.68
C SER A 129 -8.48 2.83 -20.26
N HIS A 130 -9.80 2.90 -20.10
CA HIS A 130 -10.74 1.99 -20.71
C HIS A 130 -11.98 2.77 -21.11
N HIS A 131 -12.58 2.38 -22.24
CA HIS A 131 -13.83 2.94 -22.73
C HIS A 131 -15.00 2.03 -22.38
N ASP A 132 -16.19 2.63 -22.30
CA ASP A 132 -17.44 1.91 -22.00
C ASP A 132 -17.59 0.70 -22.94
N GLY A 133 -17.71 -0.52 -22.38
CA GLY A 133 -17.87 -1.77 -23.13
C GLY A 133 -16.69 -2.76 -23.04
N VAL A 134 -15.50 -2.33 -22.57
CA VAL A 134 -14.33 -3.22 -22.40
C VAL A 134 -13.97 -3.34 -20.93
N ILE A 135 -14.37 -4.44 -20.29
CA ILE A 135 -13.96 -4.76 -18.91
C ILE A 135 -12.51 -5.23 -18.94
N ARG A 136 -11.57 -4.41 -18.44
CA ARG A 136 -10.18 -4.84 -18.24
C ARG A 136 -10.00 -5.38 -16.81
N PRO A 137 -9.53 -6.63 -16.63
CA PRO A 137 -9.33 -7.23 -15.30
C PRO A 137 -8.14 -6.64 -14.52
N MET A 138 -7.37 -5.72 -15.13
CA MET A 138 -6.19 -5.10 -14.51
C MET A 138 -6.51 -4.13 -13.39
N VAL A 139 -7.73 -3.58 -13.34
CA VAL A 139 -8.18 -2.69 -12.26
C VAL A 139 -9.12 -3.47 -11.35
N LYS A 140 -8.91 -3.39 -10.04
CA LYS A 140 -9.82 -4.03 -9.09
C LYS A 140 -11.24 -3.50 -9.31
N PRO A 141 -12.25 -4.38 -9.44
CA PRO A 141 -13.64 -3.96 -9.59
C PRO A 141 -14.02 -2.97 -8.49
N GLY A 142 -14.58 -1.82 -8.88
CA GLY A 142 -14.97 -0.75 -7.95
C GLY A 142 -13.90 0.31 -7.62
N THR A 143 -12.74 0.29 -8.29
CA THR A 143 -11.77 1.40 -8.14
C THR A 143 -12.26 2.60 -8.95
N PRO A 144 -12.52 3.76 -8.32
CA PRO A 144 -12.96 4.95 -9.04
C PRO A 144 -11.85 5.45 -9.97
N SER A 145 -12.21 5.89 -11.17
CA SER A 145 -11.26 6.54 -12.09
C SER A 145 -10.87 7.93 -11.57
N ASP A 146 -9.61 8.33 -11.79
CA ASP A 146 -9.11 9.65 -11.39
C ASP A 146 -9.79 10.77 -12.18
N PHE A 147 -10.03 10.56 -13.48
CA PHE A 147 -10.81 11.47 -14.30
C PHE A 147 -11.49 10.74 -15.47
N THR A 148 -12.45 11.43 -16.07
CA THR A 148 -13.22 10.93 -17.21
C THR A 148 -13.08 11.89 -18.38
N ILE A 149 -12.82 11.34 -19.56
CA ILE A 149 -12.77 12.08 -20.82
C ILE A 149 -13.93 11.62 -21.70
N LYS A 150 -14.60 12.56 -22.35
CA LYS A 150 -15.67 12.28 -23.32
C LYS A 150 -15.22 12.82 -24.67
N VAL A 151 -15.16 11.95 -25.66
CA VAL A 151 -14.80 12.30 -27.04
C VAL A 151 -15.83 11.71 -28.00
N VAL A 152 -16.03 12.34 -29.14
CA VAL A 152 -16.93 11.84 -30.18
C VAL A 152 -16.09 11.15 -31.24
N ILE A 153 -16.33 9.86 -31.45
CA ILE A 153 -15.67 9.02 -32.47
C ILE A 153 -16.77 8.62 -33.46
N ASP A 154 -16.62 8.93 -34.75
CA ASP A 154 -17.60 8.59 -35.79
C ASP A 154 -19.05 8.95 -35.44
N ARG A 155 -19.25 10.16 -34.89
CA ARG A 155 -20.55 10.70 -34.40
C ARG A 155 -21.13 9.99 -33.17
N HIS A 156 -20.42 9.04 -32.58
CA HIS A 156 -20.81 8.37 -31.35
C HIS A 156 -20.02 8.93 -30.16
N PRO A 157 -20.69 9.39 -29.08
CA PRO A 157 -19.99 9.84 -27.88
C PRO A 157 -19.43 8.64 -27.12
N VAL A 158 -18.11 8.62 -26.94
CA VAL A 158 -17.38 7.59 -26.19
C VAL A 158 -16.80 8.20 -24.92
N ARG A 159 -16.97 7.50 -23.80
CA ARG A 159 -16.42 7.87 -22.51
C ARG A 159 -15.21 7.00 -22.20
N PHE A 160 -14.12 7.65 -21.78
CA PHE A 160 -12.90 7.03 -21.29
C PHE A 160 -12.79 7.27 -19.80
N SER A 161 -12.76 6.19 -19.02
CA SER A 161 -12.35 6.19 -17.62
C SER A 161 -10.84 6.08 -17.55
N VAL A 162 -10.18 7.10 -17.00
CA VAL A 162 -8.72 7.21 -16.98
C VAL A 162 -8.22 7.09 -15.56
N HIS A 163 -7.21 6.25 -15.38
CA HIS A 163 -6.47 6.03 -14.14
C HIS A 163 -5.07 6.56 -14.34
N ALA A 164 -4.67 7.52 -13.52
CA ALA A 164 -3.33 8.07 -13.51
C ALA A 164 -2.36 7.04 -12.90
N ARG A 165 -1.17 6.92 -13.49
CA ARG A 165 -0.13 6.10 -12.88
C ARG A 165 0.23 6.69 -11.52
N PRO A 166 0.32 5.87 -10.45
CA PRO A 166 0.71 6.37 -9.15
C PRO A 166 1.99 7.21 -9.23
N HIS A 167 1.94 8.40 -8.63
CA HIS A 167 3.05 9.36 -8.56
C HIS A 167 3.37 10.09 -9.87
N VAL A 168 2.51 10.04 -10.90
CA VAL A 168 2.71 10.74 -12.17
C VAL A 168 2.95 12.24 -11.98
N ASP A 169 2.23 12.91 -11.07
CA ASP A 169 2.38 14.34 -10.83
C ASP A 169 3.78 14.68 -10.28
N TYR A 170 4.24 13.88 -9.32
CA TYR A 170 5.57 14.02 -8.74
C TYR A 170 6.65 13.74 -9.79
N PHE A 171 6.51 12.66 -10.56
CA PHE A 171 7.40 12.35 -11.66
C PHE A 171 7.53 13.54 -12.63
N LEU A 172 6.41 14.04 -13.17
CA LEU A 172 6.38 15.18 -14.09
C LEU A 172 6.96 16.46 -13.47
N SER A 173 6.74 16.68 -12.17
CA SER A 173 7.30 17.84 -11.45
C SER A 173 8.82 17.80 -11.33
N VAL A 174 9.41 16.60 -11.24
CA VAL A 174 10.86 16.41 -11.12
C VAL A 174 11.52 16.43 -12.50
N VAL A 175 11.01 15.64 -13.45
CA VAL A 175 11.67 15.52 -14.76
C VAL A 175 11.59 16.81 -15.60
N SER A 176 10.55 17.63 -15.43
CA SER A 176 10.44 18.93 -16.13
C SER A 176 11.52 19.95 -15.71
N GLN A 177 12.11 19.78 -14.53
CA GLN A 177 13.25 20.60 -14.11
C GLN A 177 14.50 20.30 -14.94
N TRP A 178 14.66 19.05 -15.39
CA TRP A 178 15.87 18.56 -16.06
C TRP A 178 15.72 18.46 -17.59
N PHE A 179 14.51 18.19 -18.06
CA PHE A 179 14.21 17.92 -19.46
C PHE A 179 13.13 18.83 -20.02
N ASP A 180 13.22 19.05 -21.32
CA ASP A 180 12.12 19.55 -22.13
C ASP A 180 11.20 18.38 -22.46
N LEU A 181 10.00 18.36 -21.89
CA LEU A 181 9.08 17.25 -22.07
C LEU A 181 8.32 17.38 -23.41
N VAL A 182 8.20 16.26 -24.11
CA VAL A 182 7.44 16.15 -25.36
C VAL A 182 6.55 14.92 -25.24
N VAL A 183 5.25 15.07 -25.45
CA VAL A 183 4.33 13.93 -25.52
C VAL A 183 4.38 13.35 -26.92
N PHE A 184 4.62 12.04 -27.03
CA PHE A 184 4.50 11.30 -28.28
C PHE A 184 3.70 10.03 -28.05
N THR A 185 2.53 9.94 -28.68
CA THR A 185 1.59 8.84 -28.43
C THR A 185 0.93 8.36 -29.72
N ALA A 186 0.57 7.08 -29.76
CA ALA A 186 -0.20 6.48 -30.85
C ALA A 186 -1.72 6.56 -30.65
N SER A 187 -2.19 7.29 -29.63
CA SER A 187 -3.62 7.44 -29.35
C SER A 187 -4.31 8.45 -30.28
N MET A 188 -5.64 8.58 -30.18
CA MET A 188 -6.38 9.59 -30.95
C MET A 188 -6.01 11.01 -30.47
N GLU A 189 -5.83 11.95 -31.40
CA GLU A 189 -5.35 13.31 -31.10
C GLU A 189 -6.20 14.04 -30.05
N VAL A 190 -7.53 14.03 -30.22
CA VAL A 190 -8.46 14.69 -29.30
C VAL A 190 -8.35 14.09 -27.90
N TYR A 191 -8.27 12.76 -27.80
CA TYR A 191 -8.12 12.06 -26.52
C TYR A 191 -6.77 12.37 -25.87
N GLY A 192 -5.66 12.19 -26.60
CA GLY A 192 -4.31 12.42 -26.08
C GLY A 192 -4.09 13.86 -25.64
N THR A 193 -4.66 14.82 -26.37
CA THR A 193 -4.65 16.24 -26.00
C THR A 193 -5.36 16.47 -24.66
N HIS A 194 -6.58 15.94 -24.49
CA HIS A 194 -7.31 16.07 -23.23
C HIS A 194 -6.60 15.40 -22.04
N VAL A 195 -6.00 14.22 -22.25
CA VAL A 195 -5.19 13.55 -21.22
C VAL A 195 -4.00 14.42 -20.83
N ALA A 196 -3.24 14.91 -21.82
CA ALA A 196 -2.07 15.74 -21.58
C ALA A 196 -2.43 17.04 -20.84
N ASP A 197 -3.54 17.70 -21.19
CA ASP A 197 -4.01 18.89 -20.47
C ASP A 197 -4.36 18.59 -19.01
N LYS A 198 -5.01 17.44 -18.75
CA LYS A 198 -5.34 17.01 -17.39
C LYS A 198 -4.10 16.72 -16.55
N LEU A 199 -3.10 16.06 -17.12
CA LEU A 199 -1.82 15.79 -16.44
C LEU A 199 -0.97 17.05 -16.28
N ASP A 200 -1.02 17.97 -17.25
CA ASP A 200 -0.28 19.22 -17.19
C ASP A 200 -0.82 20.16 -16.10
N ASN A 201 -2.15 20.19 -15.92
CA ASN A 201 -2.85 21.01 -14.93
C ASN A 201 -2.44 22.49 -14.98
N GLY A 202 -2.26 23.03 -16.19
CA GLY A 202 -1.93 24.45 -16.44
C GLY A 202 -0.47 24.83 -16.15
N ARG A 203 0.43 23.86 -15.98
CA ARG A 203 1.86 24.12 -15.74
C ARG A 203 2.63 24.47 -17.01
N GLY A 204 2.10 24.14 -18.19
CA GLY A 204 2.73 24.36 -19.48
C GLY A 204 3.96 23.50 -19.73
N ILE A 205 4.13 22.39 -19.00
CA ILE A 205 5.27 21.48 -19.15
C ILE A 205 5.07 20.47 -20.28
N LEU A 206 3.82 20.20 -20.69
CA LEU A 206 3.47 19.27 -21.78
C LEU A 206 2.95 19.97 -23.06
N ASN A 207 3.45 21.17 -23.39
CA ASN A 207 2.95 21.94 -24.55
C ASN A 207 3.33 21.34 -25.92
N ARG A 208 4.44 20.60 -26.00
CA ARG A 208 4.87 19.95 -27.25
C ARG A 208 4.30 18.54 -27.31
N ARG A 209 3.46 18.29 -28.32
CA ARG A 209 2.71 17.04 -28.48
C ARG A 209 2.77 16.58 -29.92
N PHE A 210 3.02 15.31 -30.12
CA PHE A 210 3.01 14.65 -31.41
C PHE A 210 2.12 13.42 -31.29
N VAL A 211 1.15 13.30 -32.19
CA VAL A 211 0.20 12.21 -32.18
C VAL A 211 0.37 11.42 -33.48
N SER A 212 0.53 10.11 -33.36
CA SER A 212 0.70 9.22 -34.51
C SER A 212 -0.66 8.69 -34.97
N TYR A 213 -1.01 8.92 -36.24
CA TYR A 213 -2.32 8.58 -36.83
C TYR A 213 -2.45 7.11 -37.24
N ILE A 214 -2.02 6.17 -36.37
CA ILE A 214 -1.98 4.74 -36.73
C ILE A 214 -3.40 4.13 -36.82
N TYR A 215 -4.43 4.79 -36.27
CA TYR A 215 -5.80 4.25 -36.17
C TYR A 215 -6.83 4.85 -37.15
N TYR A 216 -6.39 5.68 -38.11
CA TYR A 216 -7.28 6.30 -39.12
C TYR A 216 -7.11 5.73 -40.54
N GLN A 217 -6.62 4.48 -40.66
CA GLN A 217 -6.66 3.71 -41.92
C GLN A 217 -7.59 2.50 -41.79
#